data_AF-A0A1C6QW79-F1
#
_entry.id   AF-A0A1C6QW79-F1
#
_cell.length_a   1.000
_cell.length_b   1.000
_cell.length_c   1.000
_cell.angle_alpha   90.00
_cell.angle_beta   90.00
_cell.angle_gamma   90.00
#
_symmetry.space_group_name_H-M   'P 1'
#
loop_
_entity.id
_entity.type
_entity.pdbx_description
1 polymer ?
#
loop_
_entity_poly.entity_id
_entity_poly.type
_entity_poly.pdbx_seq_one_letter_code
_entity_poly.pdbx_strand_id
1 'polypeptide(L)'
;MEGAASIRPGASAVARGKGVVIMERDTETVHEAYAFVCLHCGHGWEEEYEIRHTTDLAGHRRADYFTRGVRVASPLTRADCPSCNLGPIRILRPGRVNSTRPYLA
;
A
#
# COMPACT_ATOMS: atom_id res chain seq x y z
N MET A 1 16.41 -33.35 1.17
CA MET A 1 16.52 -31.88 1.30
C MET A 1 15.50 -31.28 0.34
N GLU A 2 14.28 -31.12 0.85
CA GLU A 2 13.09 -30.75 0.08
C GLU A 2 13.13 -29.26 -0.28
N GLY A 3 12.98 -28.98 -1.57
CA GLY A 3 12.81 -27.62 -2.09
C GLY A 3 11.36 -27.17 -1.89
N ALA A 4 11.18 -26.08 -1.16
CA ALA A 4 9.88 -25.41 -1.05
C ALA A 4 9.58 -24.65 -2.34
N ALA A 5 8.68 -25.17 -3.17
CA ALA A 5 8.12 -24.43 -4.29
C ALA A 5 7.06 -23.45 -3.76
N SER A 6 7.37 -22.17 -3.89
CA SER A 6 6.53 -21.03 -3.54
C SER A 6 5.18 -21.10 -4.27
N ILE A 7 4.11 -21.33 -3.53
CA ILE A 7 2.73 -21.27 -4.05
C ILE A 7 2.38 -19.79 -4.19
N ARG A 8 2.35 -19.27 -5.42
CA ARG A 8 1.65 -18.02 -5.73
C ARG A 8 0.17 -18.37 -5.96
N PRO A 9 -0.79 -17.80 -5.22
CA PRO A 9 -2.19 -17.84 -5.61
C PRO A 9 -2.57 -16.53 -6.31
N GLY A 10 -2.94 -16.65 -7.57
CA GLY A 10 -3.54 -15.60 -8.38
C GLY A 10 -4.13 -16.22 -9.64
N ALA A 11 -5.45 -16.29 -9.69
CA ALA A 11 -6.32 -16.74 -10.78
C ALA A 11 -6.69 -18.25 -10.90
N SER A 12 -7.93 -18.51 -10.46
CA SER A 12 -9.04 -19.27 -11.09
C SER A 12 -8.85 -20.66 -11.70
N ALA A 13 -9.71 -21.59 -11.24
CA ALA A 13 -10.11 -22.79 -11.97
C ALA A 13 -11.66 -22.86 -12.04
N VAL A 14 -12.21 -23.04 -13.25
CA VAL A 14 -13.63 -23.39 -13.44
C VAL A 14 -13.77 -24.91 -13.32
N ALA A 15 -14.68 -25.36 -12.44
CA ALA A 15 -15.17 -26.73 -12.44
C ALA A 15 -16.70 -26.71 -12.32
N ARG A 16 -17.35 -27.30 -13.33
CA ARG A 16 -18.80 -27.52 -13.40
C ARG A 16 -19.27 -28.44 -12.28
N GLY A 17 -20.32 -28.01 -11.57
CA GLY A 17 -21.30 -28.90 -10.93
C GLY A 17 -21.22 -29.01 -9.41
N LYS A 18 -22.27 -28.50 -8.74
CA LYS A 18 -22.68 -28.73 -7.34
C LYS A 18 -21.57 -28.60 -6.27
N GLY A 19 -21.35 -27.38 -5.78
CA GLY A 19 -20.56 -27.15 -4.57
C GLY A 19 -20.43 -25.67 -4.25
N VAL A 20 -20.65 -25.32 -2.96
CA VAL A 20 -20.47 -24.02 -2.27
C VAL A 20 -20.10 -22.82 -3.15
N VAL A 21 -21.01 -21.85 -3.25
CA VAL A 21 -20.69 -20.50 -3.73
C VAL A 21 -19.89 -19.76 -2.66
N ILE A 22 -18.59 -19.94 -2.63
CA ILE A 22 -17.71 -18.93 -2.05
C ILE A 22 -17.81 -17.70 -2.97
N MET A 23 -18.59 -16.71 -2.55
CA MET A 23 -18.65 -15.39 -3.19
C MET A 23 -17.32 -14.68 -2.89
N GLU A 24 -16.27 -15.14 -3.57
CA GLU A 24 -14.91 -14.67 -3.40
C GLU A 24 -14.83 -13.28 -4.04
N ARG A 25 -14.70 -12.25 -3.20
CA ARG A 25 -14.30 -10.92 -3.67
C ARG A 25 -12.96 -11.07 -4.35
N ASP A 26 -12.85 -10.62 -5.59
CA ASP A 26 -11.55 -10.50 -6.24
C ASP A 26 -10.72 -9.50 -5.43
N THR A 27 -9.77 -10.03 -4.65
CA THR A 27 -8.87 -9.25 -3.83
C THR A 27 -7.45 -9.37 -4.39
N GLU A 28 -7.05 -8.39 -5.19
CA GLU A 28 -5.66 -8.25 -5.61
C GLU A 28 -4.88 -7.56 -4.49
N THR A 29 -3.73 -8.12 -4.11
CA THR A 29 -2.82 -7.50 -3.13
C THR A 29 -1.54 -7.07 -3.82
N VAL A 30 -1.16 -5.80 -3.66
CA VAL A 30 0.09 -5.24 -4.19
C VAL A 30 0.90 -4.62 -3.06
N HIS A 31 2.23 -4.61 -3.21
CA HIS A 31 3.15 -3.97 -2.28
C HIS A 31 3.76 -2.74 -2.95
N GLU A 32 3.55 -1.57 -2.36
CA GLU A 32 4.05 -0.29 -2.88
C GLU A 32 4.72 0.52 -1.78
N ALA A 33 5.85 1.13 -2.10
CA ALA A 33 6.51 2.08 -1.22
C ALA A 33 6.19 3.52 -1.65
N TYR A 34 5.92 4.37 -0.67
CA TYR A 34 5.71 5.80 -0.88
C TYR A 34 6.77 6.59 -0.12
N ALA A 35 7.37 7.56 -0.80
CA ALA A 35 8.26 8.53 -0.18
C ALA A 35 7.51 9.84 0.06
N PHE A 36 7.78 10.49 1.17
CA PHE A 36 7.13 11.73 1.58
C PHE A 36 8.17 12.78 1.94
N VAL A 37 7.84 14.06 1.73
CA VAL A 37 8.62 15.18 2.26
C VAL A 37 7.69 16.23 2.86
N CYS A 38 7.99 16.67 4.07
CA CYS A 38 7.32 17.80 4.69
C CYS A 38 7.87 19.09 4.10
N LEU A 39 7.01 19.95 3.55
CA LEU A 39 7.43 21.25 3.02
C LEU A 39 7.60 22.32 4.11
N HIS A 40 7.21 22.01 5.36
CA HIS A 40 7.43 22.90 6.49
C HIS A 40 8.80 22.70 7.13
N CYS A 41 9.15 21.47 7.55
CA CYS A 41 10.40 21.18 8.26
C CYS A 41 11.45 20.44 7.42
N GLY A 42 11.14 20.04 6.18
CA GLY A 42 12.06 19.31 5.30
C GLY A 42 12.26 17.83 5.64
N HIS A 43 11.58 17.29 6.67
CA HIS A 43 11.67 15.88 7.01
C HIS A 43 11.16 15.00 5.87
N GLY A 44 12.04 14.10 5.38
CA GLY A 44 11.72 13.09 4.39
C GLY A 44 11.69 11.69 5.02
N TRP A 45 10.70 10.88 4.64
CA TRP A 45 10.61 9.49 5.08
C TRP A 45 10.00 8.62 3.98
N GLU A 46 10.20 7.31 4.10
CA GLU A 46 9.64 6.31 3.19
C GLU A 46 8.91 5.26 4.02
N GLU A 47 7.78 4.78 3.51
CA GLU A 47 6.98 3.75 4.16
C GLU A 47 6.44 2.77 3.10
N GLU A 48 6.52 1.47 3.43
CA GLU A 48 5.97 0.38 2.62
C GLU A 48 4.52 0.10 3.01
N TYR A 49 3.69 -0.13 1.99
CA TYR A 49 2.28 -0.43 2.15
C TYR A 49 1.93 -1.72 1.43
N GLU A 50 1.09 -2.51 2.07
CA GLU A 50 0.29 -3.53 1.40
C GLU A 50 -1.06 -2.90 1.03
N ILE A 51 -1.42 -2.97 -0.23
CA ILE A 51 -2.66 -2.41 -0.77
C ILE A 51 -3.52 -3.55 -1.25
N ARG A 52 -4.70 -3.68 -0.67
CA ARG A 52 -5.71 -4.66 -1.08
C ARG A 52 -6.76 -3.97 -1.92
N HIS A 53 -6.78 -4.28 -3.21
CA HIS A 53 -7.85 -3.88 -4.12
C HIS A 53 -9.00 -4.86 -4.00
N THR A 54 -10.17 -4.38 -3.64
CA THR A 54 -11.39 -5.19 -3.59
C THR A 54 -12.40 -4.61 -4.57
N THR A 55 -13.00 -5.48 -5.38
CA THR A 55 -14.18 -5.11 -6.18
C THR A 55 -15.42 -5.71 -5.53
N ASP A 56 -16.43 -4.89 -5.26
CA ASP A 56 -17.71 -5.38 -4.72
C ASP A 56 -18.62 -5.96 -5.83
N LEU A 57 -19.75 -6.54 -5.43
CA LEU A 57 -20.70 -7.17 -6.37
C LEU A 57 -21.40 -6.15 -7.29
N ALA A 58 -21.35 -4.86 -6.96
CA ALA A 58 -21.85 -3.77 -7.81
C ALA A 58 -20.76 -3.23 -8.76
N GLY A 59 -19.54 -3.77 -8.68
CA GLY A 59 -18.40 -3.36 -9.51
C GLY A 59 -17.64 -2.16 -8.96
N HIS A 60 -17.92 -1.70 -7.74
CA HIS A 60 -17.15 -0.61 -7.12
C HIS A 60 -15.80 -1.12 -6.63
N ARG A 61 -14.74 -0.43 -7.07
CA ARG A 61 -13.37 -0.71 -6.66
C ARG A 61 -13.02 0.08 -5.41
N ARG A 62 -12.38 -0.58 -4.45
CA ARG A 62 -11.86 0.02 -3.23
C ARG A 62 -10.41 -0.42 -3.03
N ALA A 63 -9.58 0.48 -2.54
CA ALA A 63 -8.23 0.18 -2.07
C ALA A 63 -8.18 0.32 -0.54
N ASP A 64 -7.79 -0.74 0.15
CA ASP A 64 -7.50 -0.72 1.59
C ASP A 64 -5.99 -0.80 1.81
N TYR A 65 -5.45 0.11 2.61
CA TYR A 65 -4.01 0.25 2.84
C TYR A 65 -3.63 -0.33 4.20
N PHE A 66 -2.48 -1.01 4.24
CA PHE A 66 -1.94 -1.61 5.44
C PHE A 66 -0.45 -1.31 5.57
N THR A 67 0.02 -1.09 6.80
CA THR A 67 1.45 -1.01 7.15
C THR A 67 1.72 -2.05 8.23
N ARG A 68 2.72 -2.91 8.03
CA ARG A 68 3.05 -4.00 8.97
C ARG A 68 1.83 -4.85 9.37
N GLY A 69 0.93 -5.11 8.43
CA GLY A 69 -0.31 -5.87 8.64
C GLY A 69 -1.46 -5.10 9.33
N VAL A 70 -1.26 -3.85 9.72
CA VAL A 70 -2.28 -3.00 10.36
C VAL A 70 -2.93 -2.07 9.34
N ARG A 71 -4.27 -2.03 9.31
CA ARG A 71 -5.02 -1.16 8.40
C ARG A 71 -4.82 0.31 8.75
N VAL A 72 -4.52 1.14 7.76
CA VAL A 72 -4.26 2.58 7.90
C VAL A 72 -5.09 3.39 6.92
N ALA A 73 -5.12 4.71 7.12
CA ALA A 73 -5.66 5.64 6.14
C ALA A 73 -4.82 5.62 4.85
N SER A 74 -5.40 6.10 3.75
CA SER A 74 -4.68 6.18 2.49
C SER A 74 -3.44 7.09 2.64
N PRO A 75 -2.25 6.64 2.23
CA PRO A 75 -1.06 7.50 2.18
C PRO A 75 -1.28 8.71 1.27
N LEU A 76 -2.18 8.60 0.28
CA LEU A 76 -2.52 9.67 -0.66
C LEU A 76 -3.30 10.82 -0.02
N THR A 77 -3.92 10.60 1.14
CA THR A 77 -4.69 11.62 1.87
C THR A 77 -3.97 12.15 3.12
N ARG A 78 -2.73 11.73 3.37
CA ARG A 78 -1.97 12.14 4.57
C ARG A 78 -1.58 13.61 4.50
N ALA A 79 -1.91 14.37 5.56
CA ALA A 79 -1.67 15.81 5.64
C ALA A 79 -0.57 16.22 6.64
N ASP A 80 -0.38 15.44 7.72
CA ASP A 80 0.48 15.82 8.84
C ASP A 80 1.83 15.09 8.85
N CYS A 81 2.90 15.86 9.05
CA CYS A 81 4.26 15.33 9.18
C CYS A 81 4.44 14.66 10.56
N PRO A 82 5.00 13.43 10.63
CA PRO A 82 5.22 12.76 11.92
C PRO A 82 6.29 13.43 12.80
N SER A 83 7.10 14.35 12.24
CA SER A 83 8.18 15.03 12.96
C SER A 83 7.74 16.37 13.57
N CYS A 84 6.93 17.17 12.86
CA CYS A 84 6.51 18.50 13.32
C CYS A 84 4.99 18.68 13.46
N ASN A 85 4.19 17.66 13.10
CA ASN A 85 2.72 17.69 13.14
C ASN A 85 2.08 18.84 12.34
N LEU A 86 2.82 19.37 11.37
CA LEU A 86 2.38 20.39 10.43
C LEU A 86 2.44 19.83 9.01
N GLY A 87 1.99 20.63 8.05
CA GLY A 87 2.07 20.34 6.63
C GLY A 87 2.40 21.61 5.84
N PRO A 88 2.25 21.59 4.50
CA PRO A 88 1.79 20.47 3.69
C PRO A 88 2.89 19.41 3.42
N ILE A 89 2.47 18.18 3.15
CA ILE A 89 3.35 17.08 2.70
C ILE A 89 3.27 16.93 1.18
N ARG A 90 4.38 16.55 0.54
CA ARG A 90 4.41 16.06 -0.85
C ARG A 90 4.76 14.57 -0.88
N ILE A 91 4.05 13.84 -1.74
CA ILE A 91 4.34 12.44 -2.07
C ILE A 91 5.27 12.40 -3.27
N LEU A 92 6.33 11.62 -3.18
CA LEU A 92 7.37 11.40 -4.19
C LEU A 92 7.36 9.92 -4.60
N ARG A 93 8.08 9.61 -5.68
CA ARG A 93 8.41 8.22 -5.99
C ARG A 93 9.33 7.63 -4.89
N PRO A 94 9.17 6.34 -4.54
CA PRO A 94 10.07 5.68 -3.61
C PRO A 94 11.54 5.77 -4.06
N GLY A 95 12.46 5.71 -3.11
CA GLY A 95 13.90 5.88 -3.31
C GLY A 95 14.38 7.33 -3.45
N ARG A 96 13.48 8.33 -3.33
CA ARG A 96 13.84 9.75 -3.56
C ARG A 96 14.17 10.55 -2.29
N VAL A 97 13.79 10.07 -1.11
CA VAL A 97 14.04 10.78 0.17
C VAL A 97 15.48 10.71 0.65
N ASN A 98 16.26 9.71 0.24
CA ASN A 98 17.67 9.57 0.64
C ASN A 98 18.63 10.59 -0.02
N SER A 99 18.10 11.62 -0.70
CA SER A 99 18.88 12.65 -1.39
C SER A 99 18.69 14.06 -0.82
N THR A 100 17.95 14.22 0.28
CA THR A 100 17.76 15.54 0.92
C THR A 100 18.93 15.85 1.85
N ARG A 101 19.87 16.64 1.35
CA ARG A 101 20.94 17.26 2.14
C ARG A 101 20.29 18.29 3.07
N PRO A 102 20.45 18.21 4.41
CA PRO A 102 19.88 19.21 5.31
C PRO A 102 20.48 20.57 4.95
N TYR A 103 19.61 21.53 4.62
CA TYR A 103 20.04 22.92 4.42
C TYR A 103 20.19 23.53 5.82
N LEU A 104 21.37 23.33 6.41
CA LEU A 104 21.83 24.08 7.57
C LEU A 104 23.19 24.69 7.21
N ALA A 105 23.15 25.96 6.82
CA ALA A 105 24.11 27.02 7.14
C ALA A 105 23.62 28.33 6.53
#